data_AF-A0A0Q7KJY6-F1
#
_entry.id   AF-A0A0Q7KJY6-F1
#
_cell.length_a   1.000
_cell.length_b   1.000
_cell.length_c   1.000
_cell.angle_alpha   90.00
_cell.angle_beta   90.00
_cell.angle_gamma   90.00
#
_symmetry.space_group_name_H-M   'P 1'
#
loop_
_entity.id
_entity.type
_entity.pdbx_description
1 polymer ?
#
loop_
_entity_poly.entity_id
_entity_poly.type
_entity_poly.pdbx_seq_one_letter_code
_entity_poly.pdbx_strand_id
1 'polypeptide(L)'
;MPPELFLPTFIRDAEISLPLHSFRETVREEFYAVLQHGFDRAERVREQLHHMTTHQPEVLTQQPYWTAILARQHGPSMQDAMTDWMFHVLRHSRRDQLSVNAILNRSSLTVNALALDNFTSEYHTWLGVKKDEKILKDRSFIYPLSDDIRDRWLTSRAHGKTVGARRRLRAATSRGKA
;
A
#
# COMPACT_ATOMS: atom_id res chain seq x y z
N MET A 1 -19.47 -0.53 -6.21
CA MET A 1 -19.75 -1.84 -5.59
C MET A 1 -20.19 -1.64 -4.14
N PRO A 2 -21.21 -2.37 -3.64
CA PRO A 2 -21.53 -2.40 -2.22
C PRO A 2 -20.35 -2.89 -1.36
N PRO A 3 -20.01 -2.24 -0.23
CA PRO A 3 -18.83 -2.59 0.57
C PRO A 3 -18.76 -4.06 1.00
N GLU A 4 -19.91 -4.68 1.28
CA GLU A 4 -20.04 -6.08 1.69
C GLU A 4 -19.58 -7.09 0.63
N LEU A 5 -19.58 -6.69 -0.64
CA LEU A 5 -19.13 -7.53 -1.75
C LEU A 5 -17.65 -7.35 -2.07
N PHE A 6 -16.96 -6.36 -1.47
CA PHE A 6 -15.55 -6.08 -1.76
C PHE A 6 -14.67 -7.28 -1.47
N LEU A 7 -14.67 -7.78 -0.23
CA LEU A 7 -13.79 -8.88 0.14
C LEU A 7 -14.08 -10.17 -0.63
N PRO A 8 -15.33 -10.65 -0.76
CA PRO A 8 -15.64 -11.84 -1.56
C PRO A 8 -15.22 -11.69 -3.04
N THR A 9 -15.46 -10.53 -3.65
CA THR A 9 -15.13 -10.30 -5.06
C THR A 9 -13.62 -10.19 -5.29
N PHE A 10 -12.91 -9.54 -4.37
CA PHE A 10 -11.49 -9.28 -4.48
C PHE A 10 -10.68 -10.55 -4.22
N ILE A 11 -11.07 -11.34 -3.21
CA ILE A 11 -10.34 -12.55 -2.81
C ILE A 11 -10.70 -13.79 -3.63
N ARG A 12 -11.96 -13.88 -4.07
CA ARG A 12 -12.54 -15.06 -4.75
C ARG A 12 -12.26 -16.33 -3.96
N ASP A 13 -11.63 -17.32 -4.59
CA ASP A 13 -11.30 -18.63 -4.03
C ASP A 13 -9.83 -18.73 -3.58
N ALA A 14 -9.08 -17.62 -3.56
CA ALA A 14 -7.67 -17.59 -3.18
C ALA A 14 -7.49 -17.26 -1.69
N GLU A 15 -6.30 -17.54 -1.16
CA GLU A 15 -5.92 -17.17 0.21
C GLU A 15 -5.44 -15.72 0.29
N ILE A 16 -4.85 -15.20 -0.79
CA ILE A 16 -4.46 -13.80 -0.90
C ILE A 16 -4.76 -13.26 -2.29
N SER A 17 -5.13 -11.99 -2.34
CA SER A 17 -5.32 -11.26 -3.59
C SER A 17 -4.69 -9.89 -3.49
N LEU A 18 -3.97 -9.54 -4.55
CA LEU A 18 -3.29 -8.27 -4.69
C LEU A 18 -3.16 -7.94 -6.18
N PRO A 19 -3.23 -6.65 -6.54
CA PRO A 19 -3.01 -6.20 -7.90
C PRO A 19 -1.61 -6.54 -8.42
N LEU A 20 -1.51 -6.80 -9.72
CA LEU A 20 -0.25 -6.69 -10.44
C LEU A 20 0.09 -5.21 -10.66
N HIS A 21 1.37 -4.93 -10.77
CA HIS A 21 1.85 -3.60 -11.05
C HIS A 21 1.58 -3.26 -12.52
N SER A 22 0.70 -2.28 -12.76
CA SER A 22 0.19 -1.94 -14.11
C SER A 22 1.22 -1.42 -15.13
N PHE A 23 2.35 -0.85 -14.67
CA PHE A 23 3.34 -0.23 -15.57
C PHE A 23 4.79 -0.69 -15.37
N ARG A 24 5.01 -1.71 -14.54
CA ARG A 24 6.34 -2.33 -14.36
C ARG A 24 6.23 -3.73 -14.90
N GLU A 25 7.10 -4.08 -15.84
CA GLU A 25 7.01 -5.38 -16.51
C GLU A 25 7.62 -6.46 -15.64
N THR A 26 8.69 -6.13 -14.90
CA THR A 26 9.40 -7.10 -14.07
C THR A 26 9.76 -6.57 -12.68
N VAL A 27 9.89 -7.48 -11.71
CA VAL A 27 10.44 -7.18 -10.37
C VAL A 27 11.83 -6.54 -10.50
N ARG A 28 12.66 -6.99 -11.45
CA ARG A 28 13.98 -6.41 -11.73
C ARG A 28 13.90 -4.92 -12.09
N GLU A 29 12.93 -4.54 -12.92
CA GLU A 29 12.71 -3.13 -13.25
C GLU A 29 12.29 -2.30 -12.05
N GLU A 30 11.48 -2.85 -11.14
CA GLU A 30 11.12 -2.14 -9.91
C GLU A 30 12.35 -1.92 -9.02
N PHE A 31 13.27 -2.89 -8.92
CA PHE A 31 14.56 -2.67 -8.26
C PHE A 31 15.34 -1.51 -8.88
N TYR A 32 15.45 -1.47 -10.21
CA TYR A 32 16.16 -0.38 -10.89
C TYR A 32 15.47 0.97 -10.73
N ALA A 33 14.14 1.00 -10.75
CA ALA A 33 13.37 2.21 -10.49
C ALA A 33 13.62 2.76 -9.08
N VAL A 34 13.60 1.89 -8.06
CA VAL A 34 13.89 2.26 -6.68
C VAL A 34 15.30 2.84 -6.55
N LEU A 35 16.29 2.22 -7.20
CA LEU A 35 17.67 2.69 -7.19
C LEU A 35 17.82 4.03 -7.94
N GLN A 36 17.24 4.16 -9.12
CA GLN A 36 17.32 5.35 -9.97
C GLN A 36 16.68 6.57 -9.31
N HIS A 37 15.54 6.39 -8.64
CA HIS A 37 14.83 7.48 -7.98
C HIS A 37 15.23 7.70 -6.51
N GLY A 38 16.14 6.87 -5.97
CA GLY A 38 16.59 6.97 -4.58
C GLY A 38 15.46 6.80 -3.57
N PHE A 39 14.48 5.93 -3.84
CA PHE A 39 13.33 5.73 -2.95
C PHE A 39 13.71 5.09 -1.61
N ASP A 40 14.85 4.42 -1.56
CA ASP A 40 15.43 3.79 -0.39
C ASP A 40 16.97 3.74 -0.46
N ARG A 41 17.61 3.21 0.58
CA ARG A 41 19.07 3.07 0.68
C ARG A 41 19.61 2.11 -0.37
N ALA A 42 20.45 2.63 -1.26
CA ALA A 42 20.96 1.88 -2.40
C ALA A 42 21.76 0.64 -1.99
N GLU A 43 22.53 0.69 -0.90
CA GLU A 43 23.27 -0.48 -0.40
C GLU A 43 22.34 -1.66 -0.08
N ARG A 44 21.22 -1.39 0.60
CA ARG A 44 20.28 -2.44 1.04
C ARG A 44 19.45 -2.99 -0.10
N VAL A 45 19.04 -2.13 -1.03
CA VAL A 45 18.32 -2.54 -2.23
C VAL A 45 19.20 -3.43 -3.11
N ARG A 46 20.49 -3.09 -3.27
CA ARG A 46 21.46 -3.94 -4.00
C ARG A 46 21.73 -5.26 -3.28
N GLU A 47 21.85 -5.25 -1.95
CA GLU A 47 21.97 -6.47 -1.14
C GLU A 47 20.79 -7.42 -1.39
N GLN A 48 19.55 -6.89 -1.40
CA GLN A 48 18.36 -7.68 -1.67
C GLN A 48 18.31 -8.20 -3.11
N LEU A 49 18.63 -7.36 -4.10
CA LEU A 49 18.69 -7.77 -5.51
C LEU A 49 19.72 -8.88 -5.72
N HIS A 50 20.88 -8.77 -5.08
CA HIS A 50 21.91 -9.82 -5.13
C HIS A 50 21.40 -11.12 -4.50
N HIS A 51 20.79 -11.04 -3.30
CA HIS A 51 20.20 -12.22 -2.65
C HIS A 51 19.18 -12.92 -3.56
N MET A 52 18.25 -12.16 -4.16
CA MET A 52 17.24 -12.71 -5.07
C MET A 52 17.85 -13.28 -6.35
N THR A 53 18.85 -12.62 -6.93
CA THR A 53 19.56 -13.12 -8.13
C THR A 53 20.20 -14.48 -7.86
N THR A 54 20.72 -14.69 -6.66
CA THR A 54 21.41 -15.93 -6.29
C THR A 54 20.44 -17.06 -5.91
N HIS A 55 19.30 -16.76 -5.27
CA HIS A 55 18.47 -17.78 -4.64
C HIS A 55 17.10 -17.98 -5.30
N GLN A 56 16.57 -16.96 -5.98
CA GLN A 56 15.23 -16.95 -6.61
C GLN A 56 15.26 -16.14 -7.93
N PRO A 57 16.14 -16.46 -8.90
CA PRO A 57 16.33 -15.67 -10.11
C PRO A 57 15.07 -15.57 -10.99
N GLU A 58 14.23 -16.61 -10.99
CA GLU A 58 12.96 -16.68 -11.72
C GLU A 58 11.95 -15.62 -11.25
N VAL A 59 12.01 -15.21 -9.98
CA VAL A 59 11.14 -14.14 -9.46
C VAL A 59 11.45 -12.79 -10.11
N LEU A 60 12.71 -12.57 -10.51
CA LEU A 60 13.13 -11.29 -11.09
C LEU A 60 12.53 -11.01 -12.47
N THR A 61 12.02 -12.04 -13.15
CA THR A 61 11.33 -11.91 -14.45
C THR A 61 9.81 -11.87 -14.34
N GLN A 62 9.26 -12.02 -13.14
CA GLN A 62 7.82 -11.94 -12.91
C GLN A 62 7.36 -10.48 -12.89
N GLN A 63 6.11 -10.25 -13.26
CA GLN A 63 5.47 -8.96 -13.05
C GLN A 63 5.34 -8.70 -11.53
N PRO A 64 5.78 -7.53 -11.02
CA PRO A 64 5.72 -7.26 -9.60
C PRO A 64 4.27 -7.08 -9.15
N TYR A 65 3.97 -7.42 -7.91
CA TYR A 65 2.68 -7.04 -7.32
C TYR A 65 2.68 -5.60 -6.84
N TRP A 66 1.54 -4.93 -6.97
CA TRP A 66 1.27 -3.62 -6.39
C TRP A 66 0.52 -3.77 -5.06
N THR A 67 1.23 -3.51 -3.97
CA THR A 67 0.84 -3.90 -2.60
C THR A 67 -0.07 -2.90 -1.88
N ALA A 68 -0.53 -1.84 -2.54
CA ALA A 68 -1.34 -0.81 -1.89
C ALA A 68 -2.74 -1.29 -1.50
N ILE A 69 -3.25 -2.33 -2.17
CA ILE A 69 -4.52 -2.98 -1.86
C ILE A 69 -4.22 -4.47 -1.75
N LEU A 70 -4.62 -5.07 -0.62
CA LEU A 70 -4.50 -6.51 -0.43
C LEU A 70 -5.71 -7.05 0.33
N ALA A 71 -6.21 -8.21 -0.09
CA ALA A 71 -7.16 -9.01 0.68
C ALA A 71 -6.49 -10.34 1.02
N ARG A 72 -6.66 -10.81 2.25
CA ARG A 72 -6.07 -12.07 2.72
C ARG A 72 -7.00 -12.79 3.69
N GLN A 73 -7.06 -14.10 3.56
CA GLN A 73 -7.66 -14.97 4.56
C GLN A 73 -6.69 -15.16 5.72
N HIS A 74 -7.24 -15.24 6.92
CA HIS A 74 -6.44 -15.47 8.10
C HIS A 74 -6.23 -16.98 8.28
N GLY A 75 -4.97 -17.39 8.43
CA GLY A 75 -4.58 -18.78 8.68
C GLY A 75 -3.08 -18.89 8.98
N PRO A 76 -2.59 -20.04 9.46
CA PRO A 76 -1.18 -20.22 9.84
C PRO A 76 -0.21 -19.93 8.68
N SER A 77 -0.44 -20.51 7.50
CA SER A 77 0.40 -20.30 6.32
C SER A 77 0.44 -18.84 5.87
N MET A 78 -0.67 -18.11 6.02
CA MET A 78 -0.71 -16.66 5.77
C MET A 78 0.15 -15.90 6.78
N GLN A 79 0.05 -16.25 8.06
CA GLN A 79 0.82 -15.58 9.11
C GLN A 79 2.32 -15.77 8.90
N ASP A 80 2.75 -16.97 8.54
CA ASP A 80 4.14 -17.29 8.25
C ASP A 80 4.65 -16.45 7.07
N ALA A 81 3.92 -16.45 5.95
CA ALA A 81 4.26 -15.66 4.78
C ALA A 81 4.32 -14.15 5.08
N MET A 82 3.35 -13.61 5.83
CA MET A 82 3.34 -12.17 6.18
C MET A 82 4.47 -11.80 7.15
N THR A 83 4.84 -12.70 8.06
CA THR A 83 5.98 -12.52 8.98
C THR A 83 7.29 -12.48 8.21
N ASP A 84 7.46 -13.43 7.30
CA ASP A 84 8.59 -13.51 6.39
C ASP A 84 8.71 -12.26 5.51
N TRP A 85 7.60 -11.82 4.93
CA TRP A 85 7.56 -10.60 4.13
C TRP A 85 7.96 -9.38 4.95
N MET A 86 7.43 -9.25 6.18
CA MET A 86 7.82 -8.20 7.11
C MET A 86 9.32 -8.22 7.41
N PHE A 87 9.93 -9.40 7.61
CA PHE A 87 11.38 -9.48 7.82
C PHE A 87 12.17 -8.96 6.62
N HIS A 88 11.77 -9.27 5.39
CA HIS A 88 12.42 -8.70 4.20
C HIS A 88 12.28 -7.18 4.13
N VAL A 89 11.09 -6.66 4.44
CA VAL A 89 10.83 -5.20 4.46
C VAL A 89 11.73 -4.50 5.49
N LEU A 90 11.84 -5.07 6.70
CA LEU A 90 12.66 -4.50 7.78
C LEU A 90 14.16 -4.65 7.54
N ARG A 91 14.59 -5.76 6.92
CA ARG A 91 16.01 -6.06 6.70
C ARG A 91 16.61 -5.30 5.53
N HIS A 92 15.83 -5.10 4.47
CA HIS A 92 16.32 -4.59 3.19
C HIS A 92 15.71 -3.25 2.82
N SER A 93 14.41 -3.20 2.55
CA SER A 93 13.78 -2.01 2.00
C SER A 93 12.35 -1.84 2.46
N ARG A 94 11.98 -0.60 2.79
CA ARG A 94 10.57 -0.22 3.02
C ARG A 94 9.70 -0.33 1.77
N ARG A 95 10.30 -0.58 0.60
CA ARG A 95 9.60 -0.84 -0.66
C ARG A 95 9.23 -2.32 -0.72
N ASP A 96 8.13 -2.62 -0.05
CA ASP A 96 7.48 -3.92 0.08
C ASP A 96 7.26 -4.68 -1.24
N GLN A 97 7.07 -3.97 -2.35
CA GLN A 97 6.99 -4.52 -3.72
C GLN A 97 8.25 -5.28 -4.17
N LEU A 98 9.42 -4.99 -3.58
CA LEU A 98 10.68 -5.64 -3.94
C LEU A 98 10.81 -7.08 -3.41
N SER A 99 10.01 -7.46 -2.41
CA SER A 99 10.09 -8.79 -1.77
C SER A 99 8.84 -9.62 -1.92
N VAL A 100 7.66 -9.01 -2.15
CA VAL A 100 6.39 -9.73 -2.10
C VAL A 100 6.32 -10.93 -3.05
N ASN A 101 6.80 -10.79 -4.30
CA ASN A 101 6.82 -11.90 -5.25
C ASN A 101 7.66 -13.09 -4.73
N ALA A 102 8.81 -12.82 -4.13
CA ALA A 102 9.70 -13.86 -3.58
C ALA A 102 9.01 -14.63 -2.45
N ILE A 103 8.32 -13.92 -1.56
CA ILE A 103 7.60 -14.54 -0.45
C ILE A 103 6.43 -15.38 -0.94
N LEU A 104 5.64 -14.87 -1.88
CA LEU A 104 4.49 -15.58 -2.40
C LEU A 104 4.91 -16.81 -3.21
N ASN A 105 5.99 -16.71 -4.00
CA ASN A 105 6.50 -17.82 -4.80
C ASN A 105 7.02 -18.99 -3.95
N ARG A 106 7.63 -18.72 -2.79
CA ARG A 106 8.10 -19.76 -1.86
C ARG A 106 7.01 -20.27 -0.91
N SER A 107 5.89 -19.57 -0.82
CA SER A 107 4.78 -19.96 0.05
C SER A 107 3.90 -21.03 -0.62
N SER A 108 3.10 -21.74 0.18
CA SER A 108 2.06 -22.64 -0.34
C SER A 108 0.74 -21.91 -0.64
N LEU A 109 0.73 -20.58 -0.58
CA LEU A 109 -0.49 -19.79 -0.69
C LEU A 109 -1.02 -19.76 -2.13
N THR A 110 -2.32 -19.91 -2.26
CA THR A 110 -3.03 -19.59 -3.51
C THR A 110 -3.14 -18.07 -3.66
N VAL A 111 -2.62 -17.54 -4.76
CA VAL A 111 -2.59 -16.11 -5.07
C VAL A 111 -3.53 -15.81 -6.23
N ASN A 112 -4.45 -14.88 -6.03
CA ASN A 112 -5.24 -14.29 -7.11
C ASN A 112 -4.67 -12.92 -7.48
N ALA A 113 -3.94 -12.90 -8.60
CA ALA A 113 -3.31 -11.73 -9.17
C ALA A 113 -4.34 -10.90 -9.95
N LEU A 114 -4.60 -9.67 -9.51
CA LEU A 114 -5.62 -8.82 -10.12
C LEU A 114 -5.01 -7.86 -11.15
N ALA A 115 -5.58 -7.81 -12.35
CA ALA A 115 -5.22 -6.78 -13.33
C ALA A 115 -5.94 -5.48 -12.98
N LEU A 116 -5.27 -4.59 -12.22
CA LEU A 116 -5.77 -3.27 -11.87
C LEU A 116 -4.73 -2.21 -12.20
N ASP A 117 -5.20 -1.05 -12.67
CA ASP A 117 -4.34 0.10 -12.90
C ASP A 117 -3.99 0.79 -11.58
N ASN A 118 -2.70 1.08 -11.39
CA ASN A 118 -2.19 1.61 -10.11
C ASN A 118 -2.66 3.05 -9.90
N PHE A 119 -2.93 3.79 -10.98
CA PHE A 119 -3.31 5.20 -10.92
C PHE A 119 -4.83 5.37 -10.84
N THR A 120 -5.58 4.47 -11.47
CA THR A 120 -7.02 4.55 -11.66
C THR A 120 -7.65 3.18 -11.46
N SER A 121 -8.57 3.03 -10.51
CA SER A 121 -9.39 1.84 -10.43
C SER A 121 -10.73 2.14 -9.78
N GLU A 122 -11.68 1.20 -9.89
CA GLU A 122 -12.96 1.28 -9.16
C GLU A 122 -12.80 1.12 -7.64
N TYR A 123 -11.64 0.64 -7.17
CA TYR A 123 -11.38 0.29 -5.77
C TYR A 123 -10.67 1.40 -5.00
N HIS A 124 -10.03 2.36 -5.67
CA HIS A 124 -9.29 3.43 -4.99
C HIS A 124 -9.34 4.75 -5.75
N THR A 125 -9.15 5.84 -5.00
CA THR A 125 -8.90 7.17 -5.55
C THR A 125 -7.72 7.76 -4.81
N TRP A 126 -6.69 8.18 -5.55
CA TRP A 126 -5.57 8.89 -4.96
C TRP A 126 -6.02 10.28 -4.52
N LEU A 127 -5.89 10.56 -3.24
CA LEU A 127 -6.14 11.91 -2.73
C LEU A 127 -4.95 12.76 -3.17
N GLY A 128 -5.17 13.64 -4.16
CA GLY A 128 -4.15 14.49 -4.79
C GLY A 128 -3.60 15.56 -3.85
N VAL A 129 -3.11 15.17 -2.68
CA VAL A 129 -2.50 16.08 -1.72
C VAL A 129 -1.13 16.46 -2.25
N LYS A 130 -0.93 17.74 -2.54
CA LYS A 130 0.37 18.26 -2.98
C LYS A 130 1.40 17.95 -1.90
N LYS A 131 2.54 17.38 -2.30
CA LYS A 131 3.65 16.98 -1.40
C LYS A 131 4.15 18.13 -0.50
N ASP A 132 3.83 19.38 -0.85
CA ASP A 132 4.26 20.60 -0.19
C ASP A 132 3.23 21.17 0.80
N GLU A 133 1.99 20.64 0.83
CA GLU A 133 0.97 20.97 1.84
C GLU A 133 1.04 20.04 3.08
N LYS A 134 2.25 19.57 3.40
CA LYS A 134 2.51 18.78 4.61
C LYS A 134 2.50 19.70 5.82
N ILE A 135 1.39 19.74 6.56
CA ILE A 135 1.41 20.26 7.92
C ILE A 135 2.11 19.20 8.79
N LEU A 136 3.40 19.41 9.06
CA LEU A 136 4.14 18.66 10.08
C LEU A 136 3.48 18.90 11.43
N LYS A 137 2.81 17.88 11.98
CA LYS A 137 2.47 17.85 13.40
C LYS A 137 3.01 16.56 14.00
N ASP A 138 4.08 16.69 14.78
CA ASP A 138 4.64 15.64 15.63
C ASP A 138 4.73 14.26 14.97
N ARG A 139 5.55 14.17 13.90
CA ARG A 139 5.92 12.90 13.22
C ARG A 139 4.75 12.09 12.66
N SER A 140 3.56 12.67 12.57
CA SER A 140 2.38 12.06 11.96
C SER A 140 1.82 12.97 10.86
N PHE A 141 1.47 12.36 9.72
CA PHE A 141 0.89 13.09 8.59
C PHE A 141 -0.62 13.21 8.82
N ILE A 142 -1.12 14.44 9.02
CA ILE A 142 -2.55 14.72 8.97
C ILE A 142 -2.86 15.19 7.55
N TYR A 143 -3.42 14.30 6.74
CA TYR A 143 -4.01 14.72 5.48
C TYR A 143 -5.34 15.40 5.79
N PRO A 144 -5.58 16.64 5.34
CA PRO A 144 -6.92 17.19 5.36
C PRO A 144 -7.76 16.34 4.41
N LEU A 145 -8.56 15.42 4.97
CA LEU A 145 -9.61 14.77 4.19
C LEU A 145 -10.52 15.88 3.68
N SER A 146 -10.86 15.87 2.38
CA SER A 146 -11.92 16.75 1.89
C SER A 146 -13.21 16.47 2.65
N ASP A 147 -14.10 17.47 2.74
CA ASP A 147 -15.36 17.32 3.48
C ASP A 147 -16.16 16.10 2.99
N ASP A 148 -16.19 15.85 1.68
CA ASP A 148 -16.83 14.65 1.09
C ASP A 148 -16.22 13.33 1.59
N ILE A 149 -14.88 13.24 1.70
CA ILE A 149 -14.22 12.01 2.18
C ILE A 149 -14.44 11.82 3.68
N ARG A 150 -14.38 12.90 4.45
CA ARG A 150 -14.68 12.86 5.89
C ARG A 150 -16.09 12.36 6.14
N ASP A 151 -17.06 12.90 5.40
CA ASP A 151 -18.47 12.58 5.61
C ASP A 151 -18.79 11.15 5.16
N ARG A 152 -18.19 10.66 4.05
CA ARG A 152 -18.26 9.23 3.64
C ARG A 152 -17.60 8.29 4.63
N TRP A 153 -16.49 8.70 5.25
CA TRP A 153 -15.79 7.90 6.24
C TRP A 153 -16.57 7.80 7.55
N LEU A 154 -17.11 8.92 8.05
CA LEU A 154 -17.93 8.98 9.26
C LEU A 154 -19.24 8.19 9.13
N THR A 155 -19.77 8.06 7.92
CA THR A 155 -20.99 7.30 7.62
C THR A 155 -20.71 5.83 7.28
N SER A 156 -19.45 5.46 7.04
CA SER A 156 -19.07 4.07 6.78
C SER A 156 -19.02 3.25 8.09
N ARG A 157 -19.42 1.97 8.03
CA ARG A 157 -19.24 1.02 9.15
C ARG A 157 -17.78 0.57 9.35
N ALA A 158 -16.83 1.15 8.61
CA ALA A 158 -15.42 0.81 8.71
C ALA A 158 -14.87 1.33 10.04
N HIS A 159 -14.32 0.44 10.86
CA HIS A 159 -13.59 0.84 12.06
C HIS A 159 -12.32 1.59 11.65
N GLY A 160 -12.29 2.89 11.88
CA GLY A 160 -11.08 3.69 11.74
C GLY A 160 -10.95 4.67 12.90
N LYS A 161 -9.70 4.94 13.30
CA LYS A 161 -9.37 5.84 14.41
C LYS A 161 -8.77 7.12 13.83
N THR A 162 -9.55 8.20 13.73
CA THR A 162 -9.03 9.52 13.40
C THR A 162 -8.44 10.17 14.65
N VAL A 163 -7.12 10.34 14.70
CA VAL A 163 -6.47 11.18 15.71
C VAL A 163 -6.31 12.58 15.11
N GLY A 164 -7.33 13.41 15.27
CA GLY A 164 -7.32 14.82 14.88
C GLY A 164 -7.48 15.71 16.10
N ALA A 165 -6.56 16.65 16.32
CA ALA A 165 -6.69 17.64 17.37
C ALA A 165 -7.96 18.48 17.13
N ARG A 166 -8.88 18.51 18.11
CA ARG A 166 -10.05 19.41 18.11
C ARG A 166 -9.57 20.86 17.92
N ARG A 167 -9.70 21.39 16.71
CA ARG A 167 -9.58 22.83 16.50
C ARG A 167 -10.89 23.45 16.97
N ARG A 168 -10.87 24.15 18.10
CA ARG A 168 -11.99 25.01 18.51
C ARG A 168 -12.19 26.03 17.39
N LEU A 169 -13.29 25.92 16.65
CA LEU A 169 -13.79 27.00 15.81
C LEU A 169 -14.12 28.16 16.74
N ARG A 170 -13.34 29.24 16.69
CA ARG A 170 -13.80 30.53 17.20
C ARG A 170 -14.82 31.02 16.19
N ALA A 171 -16.07 31.15 16.62
CA ALA A 171 -17.07 31.88 15.87
C ALA A 171 -16.51 33.29 15.59
N ALA A 172 -16.43 33.67 14.32
CA ALA A 172 -16.20 35.05 13.94
C ALA A 172 -17.43 35.84 14.39
N THR A 173 -17.33 36.54 15.51
CA THR A 173 -18.29 37.59 15.84
C THR A 173 -18.06 38.72 14.84
N SER A 174 -18.96 38.81 13.86
CA SER A 174 -19.10 40.00 13.04
C SER A 174 -19.39 41.18 13.96
N ARG A 175 -18.41 42.07 14.13
CA ARG A 175 -18.65 43.41 14.63
C ARG A 175 -19.50 44.13 13.58
N GLY A 176 -20.79 44.26 13.82
CA GLY A 176 -21.62 45.26 13.18
C GLY A 176 -21.03 46.64 13.50
N LYS A 177 -20.62 47.37 12.46
CA LYS A 177 -20.48 48.82 12.52
C LYS A 177 -21.87 49.38 12.22
N ALA A 178 -22.45 50.06 13.19
CA ALA A 178 -23.38 51.17 12.98
C ALA A 178 -22.58 52.45 13.18
#